data_AF-A0AAD5SKX9-F1
#
_entry.id   AF-A0AAD5SKX9-F1
#
_cell.length_a   1.000
_cell.length_b   1.000
_cell.length_c   1.000
_cell.angle_alpha   90.00
_cell.angle_beta   90.00
_cell.angle_gamma   90.00
#
_symmetry.space_group_name_H-M   'P 1'
#
loop_
_entity.id
_entity.type
_entity.pdbx_description
1 polymer ?
#
loop_
_entity_poly.entity_id
_entity_poly.type
_entity_poly.pdbx_seq_one_letter_code
_entity_poly.pdbx_strand_id
1 'polypeptide(L)'
;MFSPETPHGKKLLTTALLKRAVSDIQRARQIHEEKPPLQNLVKQGVVGDDLWEQLTAAEKELDMEVQEVVEEADIYQEGWGPKIFQEAGQIAQVQAQQAQLAAQRAAMEQAQTQLGARNENDELEGHDHSHPHSHDGQQHPPQKATNKSPTLSTSSSATSVIPDGPPRETDEERRQRLERELLEWEDAEKRRKGKAASKTAAKAGKGGKKKGK
;
A
#
# COMPACT_ATOMS: atom_id res chain seq x y z
N MET A 1 23.33 -16.83 -3.36
CA MET A 1 24.24 -15.66 -3.23
C MET A 1 24.02 -14.78 -4.45
N PHE A 2 23.43 -13.59 -4.26
CA PHE A 2 23.13 -12.66 -5.36
C PHE A 2 24.42 -11.92 -5.73
N SER A 3 25.06 -12.33 -6.83
CA SER A 3 26.26 -11.66 -7.35
C SER A 3 25.86 -10.63 -8.41
N PRO A 4 26.42 -9.40 -8.39
CA PRO A 4 26.13 -8.35 -9.39
C PRO A 4 26.52 -8.77 -10.82
N GLU A 5 27.45 -9.73 -10.95
CA GLU A 5 27.90 -10.28 -12.23
C GLU A 5 26.85 -11.19 -12.91
N THR A 6 25.86 -11.66 -12.15
CA THR A 6 24.78 -12.49 -12.71
C THR A 6 23.64 -11.58 -13.21
N PRO A 7 23.06 -11.86 -14.40
CA PRO A 7 21.93 -11.07 -14.90
C PRO A 7 20.74 -10.99 -13.93
N HIS A 8 20.50 -12.06 -13.16
CA HIS A 8 19.45 -12.09 -12.13
C HIS A 8 19.81 -11.26 -10.90
N GLY A 9 21.06 -11.36 -10.42
CA GLY A 9 21.54 -10.56 -9.30
C GLY A 9 21.51 -9.07 -9.60
N LYS A 10 21.97 -8.65 -10.78
CA LYS A 10 21.90 -7.25 -11.23
C LYS A 10 20.48 -6.71 -11.20
N LYS A 11 19.49 -7.46 -11.73
CA LYS A 11 18.07 -7.05 -11.72
C LYS A 11 17.50 -6.90 -10.31
N LEU A 12 17.87 -7.80 -9.40
CA LEU A 12 17.41 -7.74 -8.02
C LEU A 12 18.00 -6.54 -7.29
N LEU A 13 19.30 -6.27 -7.49
CA LEU A 13 19.98 -5.11 -6.90
C LEU A 13 19.42 -3.78 -7.43
N THR A 14 19.22 -3.64 -8.74
CA THR A 14 18.62 -2.42 -9.31
C THR A 14 17.17 -2.23 -8.85
N THR A 15 16.40 -3.31 -8.73
CA THR A 15 15.03 -3.24 -8.20
C THR A 15 15.03 -2.86 -6.72
N ALA A 16 15.98 -3.38 -5.92
CA ALA A 16 16.12 -3.02 -4.53
C ALA A 16 16.50 -1.55 -4.36
N LEU A 17 17.46 -1.06 -5.15
CA LEU A 17 17.86 0.35 -5.16
C LEU A 17 16.69 1.26 -5.54
N LEU A 18 15.91 0.89 -6.56
CA LEU A 18 14.72 1.65 -6.96
C LEU A 18 13.67 1.71 -5.84
N LYS A 19 13.49 0.62 -5.07
CA LYS A 19 12.60 0.62 -3.90
C LYS A 19 13.10 1.53 -2.78
N ARG A 20 14.42 1.58 -2.53
CA ARG A 20 15.04 2.54 -1.61
C ARG A 20 14.74 3.97 -2.05
N ALA A 21 15.02 4.31 -3.32
CA ALA A 21 14.73 5.63 -3.88
C ALA A 21 13.24 6.04 -3.76
N VAL A 22 12.30 5.10 -3.94
CA VAL A 22 10.86 5.36 -3.73
C VAL A 22 10.56 5.71 -2.27
N SER A 23 11.16 5.00 -1.32
CA SER A 23 11.04 5.30 0.11
C SER A 23 11.61 6.67 0.46
N ASP A 24 12.77 7.03 -0.11
CA ASP A 24 13.43 8.32 0.14
C ASP A 24 12.56 9.49 -0.35
N ILE A 25 11.91 9.35 -1.52
CA ILE A 25 10.93 10.34 -2.02
C ILE A 25 9.75 10.51 -1.08
N GLN A 26 9.22 9.40 -0.54
CA GLN A 26 8.09 9.44 0.39
C GLN A 26 8.49 10.14 1.70
N ARG A 27 9.67 9.82 2.22
CA ARG A 27 10.22 10.47 3.42
C ARG A 27 10.51 11.96 3.19
N ALA A 28 11.08 12.32 2.04
CA ALA A 28 11.36 13.71 1.69
C ALA A 28 10.08 14.54 1.62
N ARG A 29 9.02 13.99 1.01
CA ARG A 29 7.71 14.62 0.97
C ARG A 29 7.15 14.83 2.38
N GLN A 30 7.22 13.82 3.24
CA GLN A 30 6.74 13.90 4.61
C GLN A 30 7.48 15.00 5.40
N ILE A 31 8.82 15.01 5.37
CA ILE A 31 9.63 16.04 6.03
C ILE A 31 9.24 17.44 5.52
N HIS A 32 9.07 17.60 4.20
CA HIS A 32 8.68 18.88 3.60
C HIS A 32 7.26 19.32 4.03
N GLU A 33 6.32 18.41 4.19
CA GLU A 33 4.96 18.70 4.67
C GLU A 33 4.92 19.02 6.17
N GLU A 34 5.75 18.36 6.98
CA GLU A 34 5.79 18.52 8.44
C GLU A 34 6.57 19.77 8.90
N LYS A 35 7.55 20.22 8.12
CA LYS A 35 8.46 21.32 8.50
C LYS A 35 7.74 22.66 8.75
N PRO A 36 6.90 23.21 7.85
CA PRO A 36 6.19 24.47 8.10
C PRO A 36 5.28 24.48 9.35
N PRO A 37 4.40 23.48 9.58
CA PRO A 37 3.56 23.47 10.76
C PRO A 37 4.37 23.27 12.05
N LEU A 38 5.42 22.44 12.04
CA LEU A 38 6.29 22.27 13.20
C LEU A 38 7.00 23.58 13.57
N GLN A 39 7.51 24.32 12.58
CA GLN A 39 8.15 25.61 12.82
C GLN A 39 7.20 26.62 13.49
N ASN A 40 5.91 26.58 13.15
CA ASN A 40 4.91 27.44 13.77
C ASN A 40 4.63 27.06 15.22
N LEU A 41 4.56 25.77 15.52
CA LEU A 41 4.35 25.27 16.90
C LEU A 41 5.54 25.60 17.81
N VAL A 42 6.76 25.56 17.27
CA VAL A 42 7.98 25.96 17.97
C VAL A 42 7.98 27.45 18.29
N LYS A 43 7.62 28.31 17.32
CA LYS A 43 7.47 29.76 17.54
C LYS A 43 6.42 30.11 18.60
N GLN A 44 5.38 29.29 18.73
CA GLN A 44 4.34 29.45 19.75
C GLN A 44 4.77 28.95 21.14
N GLY A 45 5.92 28.26 21.25
CA GLY A 45 6.43 27.68 22.48
C GLY A 45 5.64 26.46 22.96
N VAL A 46 4.79 25.87 22.10
CA VAL A 46 4.02 24.65 22.43
C VAL A 46 4.90 23.40 22.34
N VAL A 47 5.95 23.48 21.51
CA VAL A 47 6.91 22.40 21.24
C VAL A 47 8.33 22.97 21.40
N GLY A 48 9.25 22.18 21.94
CA GLY A 48 10.65 22.60 22.13
C GLY A 48 11.46 22.65 20.84
N ASP A 49 12.53 23.45 20.85
CA ASP A 49 13.47 23.61 19.72
C ASP A 49 14.16 22.28 19.33
N ASP A 50 14.35 21.37 20.29
CA ASP A 50 14.98 20.06 20.05
C ASP A 50 14.29 19.24 18.95
N LEU A 51 12.96 19.33 18.81
CA LEU A 51 12.22 18.59 17.78
C LEU A 51 12.46 19.18 16.39
N TRP A 52 12.60 20.51 16.30
CA TRP A 52 12.95 21.19 15.07
C TRP A 52 14.37 20.84 14.61
N GLU A 53 15.31 20.78 15.55
CA GLU A 53 16.69 20.36 15.28
C GLU A 53 16.73 18.91 14.80
N GLN A 54 15.98 17.99 15.44
CA GLN A 54 15.87 16.61 15.00
C GLN A 54 15.29 16.47 13.59
N LEU A 55 14.23 17.22 13.26
CA LEU A 55 13.65 17.19 11.91
C LEU A 55 14.66 17.71 10.86
N THR A 56 15.39 18.78 11.19
CA THR A 56 16.41 19.35 10.30
C THR A 56 17.63 18.42 10.15
N ALA A 57 18.00 17.70 11.20
CA ALA A 57 19.04 16.68 11.15
C ALA A 57 18.61 15.49 10.27
N ALA A 58 17.37 15.03 10.42
CA ALA A 58 16.79 13.97 9.59
C ALA A 58 16.70 14.36 8.10
N GLU A 59 16.39 15.63 7.80
CA GLU A 59 16.42 16.16 6.43
C GLU A 59 17.83 16.07 5.83
N LYS A 60 18.84 16.48 6.59
CA LYS A 60 20.24 16.42 6.14
C LYS A 60 20.73 14.98 5.95
N GLU A 61 20.36 14.07 6.84
CA GLU A 61 20.65 12.65 6.70
C GLU A 61 20.02 12.08 5.43
N LEU A 62 18.77 12.45 5.14
CA LEU A 62 18.09 12.04 3.92
C LEU A 62 18.75 12.62 2.66
N ASP A 63 19.21 13.88 2.68
CA ASP A 63 19.95 14.46 1.55
C ASP A 63 21.24 13.69 1.25
N MET A 64 21.92 13.18 2.28
CA MET A 64 23.09 12.31 2.13
C MET A 64 22.69 10.95 1.54
N GLU A 65 21.64 10.32 2.05
CA GLU A 65 21.11 9.06 1.49
C GLU A 65 20.75 9.22 0.00
N VAL A 66 20.16 10.35 -0.40
CA VAL A 66 19.82 10.65 -1.80
C VAL A 66 21.08 10.73 -2.67
N GLN A 67 22.14 11.38 -2.19
CA GLN A 67 23.41 11.45 -2.92
C GLN A 67 24.03 10.06 -3.09
N GLU A 68 24.05 9.24 -2.04
CA GLU A 68 24.52 7.86 -2.10
C GLU A 68 23.74 7.03 -3.13
N VAL A 69 22.40 7.17 -3.17
CA VAL A 69 21.57 6.44 -4.14
C VAL A 69 21.87 6.86 -5.57
N VAL A 70 22.13 8.14 -5.84
CA VAL A 70 22.54 8.63 -7.17
C VAL A 70 23.88 8.01 -7.58
N GLU A 71 24.86 8.00 -6.68
CA GLU A 71 26.18 7.42 -6.93
C GLU A 71 26.09 5.90 -7.15
N GLU A 72 25.34 5.18 -6.29
CA GLU A 72 25.08 3.74 -6.44
C GLU A 72 24.39 3.42 -7.78
N ALA A 73 23.44 4.24 -8.20
CA ALA A 73 22.73 4.05 -9.47
C ALA A 73 23.67 4.17 -10.68
N ASP A 74 24.58 5.15 -10.67
CA ASP A 74 25.59 5.30 -11.73
C ASP A 74 26.57 4.12 -11.78
N ILE A 75 26.87 3.48 -10.64
CA ILE A 75 27.67 2.24 -10.61
C ILE A 75 26.95 1.08 -11.30
N TYR A 76 25.63 0.92 -11.09
CA TYR A 76 24.86 -0.16 -11.71
C TYR A 76 24.61 0.07 -13.21
N GLN A 77 24.39 1.33 -13.59
CA GLN A 77 24.14 1.74 -14.96
C GLN A 77 24.59 3.19 -15.18
N GLU A 78 25.56 3.38 -16.07
CA GLU A 78 26.09 4.70 -16.42
C GLU A 78 24.98 5.67 -16.85
N GLY A 79 24.89 6.81 -16.16
CA GLY A 79 23.90 7.86 -16.45
C GLY A 79 22.49 7.56 -15.95
N TRP A 80 22.34 6.61 -15.02
CA TRP A 80 21.08 6.32 -14.34
C TRP A 80 20.88 7.13 -13.06
N GLY A 81 21.96 7.56 -12.40
CA GLY A 81 21.94 8.42 -11.22
C GLY A 81 20.97 9.61 -11.31
N PRO A 82 21.05 10.48 -12.33
CA PRO A 82 20.13 11.60 -12.47
C PRO A 82 18.68 11.21 -12.83
N LYS A 83 18.42 9.95 -13.22
CA LYS A 83 17.10 9.48 -13.69
C LYS A 83 16.36 8.65 -12.64
N ILE A 84 17.07 7.97 -11.74
CA ILE A 84 16.47 7.03 -10.78
C ILE A 84 15.34 7.66 -9.96
N PHE A 85 15.51 8.91 -9.50
CA PHE A 85 14.50 9.62 -8.73
C PHE A 85 13.30 10.08 -9.57
N GLN A 86 13.46 10.29 -10.88
CA GLN A 86 12.33 10.53 -11.78
C GLN A 86 11.48 9.28 -11.96
N GLU A 87 12.13 8.12 -12.15
CA GLU A 87 11.47 6.81 -12.25
C GLU A 87 10.79 6.43 -10.92
N ALA A 88 11.49 6.59 -9.80
CA ALA A 88 10.96 6.36 -8.46
C ALA A 88 9.77 7.27 -8.15
N GLY A 89 9.79 8.53 -8.59
CA GLY A 89 8.68 9.47 -8.41
C GLY A 89 7.39 8.99 -9.08
N GLN A 90 7.48 8.44 -10.29
CA GLN A 90 6.33 7.84 -10.97
C GLN A 90 5.78 6.64 -10.19
N ILE A 91 6.65 5.78 -9.68
CA ILE A 91 6.25 4.62 -8.87
C ILE A 91 5.59 5.07 -7.56
N ALA A 92 6.16 6.05 -6.87
CA ALA A 92 5.61 6.62 -5.64
C ALA A 92 4.20 7.20 -5.89
N GLN A 93 3.99 7.86 -7.02
CA GLN A 93 2.69 8.39 -7.41
C GLN A 93 1.65 7.28 -7.65
N VAL A 94 2.04 6.22 -8.36
CA VAL A 94 1.16 5.07 -8.60
C VAL A 94 0.81 4.36 -7.28
N GLN A 95 1.79 4.18 -6.39
CA GLN A 95 1.58 3.59 -5.06
C GLN A 95 0.60 4.42 -4.22
N ALA A 96 0.76 5.75 -4.23
CA ALA A 96 -0.16 6.65 -3.52
C ALA A 96 -1.60 6.54 -4.05
N GLN A 97 -1.79 6.50 -5.37
CA GLN A 97 -3.11 6.32 -5.97
C GLN A 97 -3.73 4.96 -5.60
N GLN A 98 -2.93 3.89 -5.62
CA GLN A 98 -3.40 2.56 -5.23
C GLN A 98 -3.79 2.52 -3.75
N ALA A 99 -2.99 3.13 -2.87
CA ALA A 99 -3.29 3.22 -1.45
C ALA A 99 -4.60 3.99 -1.19
N GLN A 100 -4.84 5.10 -1.91
CA GLN A 100 -6.09 5.86 -1.83
C GLN A 100 -7.31 5.03 -2.25
N LEU A 101 -7.21 4.30 -3.36
CA LEU A 101 -8.29 3.43 -3.83
C LEU A 101 -8.57 2.27 -2.86
N ALA A 102 -7.51 1.68 -2.28
CA ALA A 102 -7.64 0.63 -1.28
C ALA A 102 -8.31 1.16 0.00
N ALA A 103 -7.90 2.33 0.48
CA ALA A 103 -8.50 2.98 1.64
C ALA A 103 -9.99 3.31 1.41
N GLN A 104 -10.35 3.81 0.22
CA GLN A 104 -11.75 4.07 -0.14
C GLN A 104 -12.59 2.78 -0.12
N ARG A 105 -12.07 1.68 -0.67
CA ARG A 105 -12.77 0.38 -0.64
C ARG A 105 -12.98 -0.12 0.79
N ALA A 106 -11.93 -0.07 1.61
CA ALA A 106 -12.02 -0.47 3.01
C ALA A 106 -13.03 0.38 3.79
N ALA A 107 -13.06 1.70 3.57
CA ALA A 107 -14.03 2.58 4.21
C ALA A 107 -15.49 2.26 3.79
N MET A 108 -15.72 1.95 2.51
CA MET A 108 -17.05 1.56 2.01
C MET A 108 -17.53 0.22 2.58
N GLU A 109 -16.63 -0.75 2.75
CA GLU A 109 -16.92 -2.03 3.37
C GLU A 109 -17.22 -1.89 4.88
N GLN A 110 -16.43 -1.09 5.57
CA GLN A 110 -16.66 -0.75 6.98
C GLN A 110 -17.99 -0.01 7.16
N ALA A 111 -18.34 0.90 6.25
CA ALA A 111 -19.62 1.61 6.31
C ALA A 111 -20.81 0.66 6.08
N GLN A 112 -20.75 -0.24 5.09
CA GLN A 112 -21.80 -1.23 4.84
C GLN A 112 -21.99 -2.18 6.03
N THR A 113 -20.90 -2.65 6.62
CA THR A 113 -20.95 -3.54 7.79
C THR A 113 -21.57 -2.82 9.00
N GLN A 114 -21.21 -1.57 9.24
CA GLN A 114 -21.79 -0.77 10.32
C GLN A 114 -23.27 -0.47 10.11
N LEU A 115 -23.69 -0.20 8.87
CA LEU A 115 -25.11 0.00 8.53
C LEU A 115 -25.92 -1.30 8.68
N GLY A 116 -25.37 -2.43 8.24
CA GLY A 116 -25.98 -3.75 8.45
C GLY A 116 -26.16 -4.07 9.94
N ALA A 117 -25.09 -3.93 10.72
CA ALA A 117 -25.13 -4.16 12.17
C ALA A 117 -26.08 -3.19 12.90
N ARG A 118 -26.20 -1.95 12.44
CA ARG A 118 -27.17 -1.00 13.01
C ARG A 118 -28.61 -1.38 12.70
N ASN A 119 -28.91 -1.81 11.47
CA ASN A 119 -30.23 -2.29 11.10
C ASN A 119 -30.62 -3.56 11.89
N GLU A 120 -29.68 -4.48 12.14
CA GLU A 120 -29.93 -5.66 12.98
C GLU A 120 -30.23 -5.32 14.44
N ASN A 121 -29.64 -4.25 14.99
CA ASN A 121 -29.96 -3.77 16.34
C ASN A 121 -31.34 -3.08 16.42
N ASP A 122 -31.71 -2.29 15.39
CA ASP A 122 -33.05 -1.67 15.29
C ASP A 122 -34.18 -2.71 15.14
N GLU A 123 -33.92 -3.86 14.51
CA GLU A 123 -34.93 -4.93 14.32
C GLU A 123 -35.22 -5.71 15.62
N LEU A 124 -34.34 -5.63 16.63
CA LEU A 124 -34.53 -6.24 17.96
C LEU A 124 -35.21 -5.31 18.99
N GLU A 125 -35.29 -4.00 18.73
CA GLU A 125 -36.04 -3.03 19.56
C GLU A 125 -37.47 -2.75 19.05
N GLY A 126 -37.91 -3.46 18.01
CA GLY A 126 -39.26 -3.36 17.43
C GLY A 126 -40.38 -4.04 18.23
N HIS A 127 -40.51 -3.81 19.54
CA HIS A 127 -41.78 -4.03 20.22
C HIS A 127 -41.96 -3.15 21.46
N ASP A 128 -43.02 -2.34 21.41
CA ASP A 128 -43.67 -1.61 22.51
C ASP A 128 -43.10 -0.21 22.85
N HIS A 129 -43.75 0.84 22.33
CA HIS A 129 -44.63 1.73 23.11
C HIS A 129 -45.17 2.86 22.23
N SER A 130 -46.49 2.84 22.05
CA SER A 130 -47.27 3.94 21.50
C SER A 130 -47.39 5.05 22.54
N HIS A 131 -46.97 6.29 22.24
CA HIS A 131 -47.52 7.49 22.89
C HIS A 131 -47.32 8.74 22.02
N PRO A 132 -48.40 9.46 21.64
CA PRO A 132 -48.30 10.78 21.07
C PRO A 132 -48.40 11.82 22.19
N HIS A 133 -47.41 12.70 22.32
CA HIS A 133 -47.61 13.93 23.07
C HIS A 133 -46.95 15.11 22.38
N SER A 134 -47.80 15.94 21.79
CA SER A 134 -47.49 17.31 21.40
C SER A 134 -47.18 18.13 22.64
N HIS A 135 -46.09 18.89 22.64
CA HIS A 135 -46.14 20.24 23.21
C HIS A 135 -45.10 21.18 22.59
N ASP A 136 -45.65 22.37 22.35
CA ASP A 136 -45.13 23.60 21.79
C ASP A 136 -44.06 24.29 22.66
N GLY A 137 -43.22 25.13 22.04
CA GLY A 137 -42.76 26.37 22.69
C GLY A 137 -41.30 26.52 23.11
N GLN A 138 -40.59 27.31 22.29
CA GLN A 138 -39.73 28.44 22.68
C GLN A 138 -38.24 28.22 23.07
N GLN A 139 -37.44 29.03 22.39
CA GLN A 139 -36.01 29.29 22.52
C GLN A 139 -35.71 30.20 23.74
N HIS A 140 -34.58 30.00 24.43
CA HIS A 140 -33.46 30.94 24.60
C HIS A 140 -32.45 30.49 25.71
N PRO A 141 -31.17 30.94 25.68
CA PRO A 141 -30.01 30.45 26.46
C PRO A 141 -29.70 31.38 27.68
N PRO A 142 -28.50 31.46 28.31
CA PRO A 142 -27.28 30.60 28.40
C PRO A 142 -26.83 30.30 29.87
N GLN A 143 -25.75 29.52 30.09
CA GLN A 143 -24.56 29.87 30.95
C GLN A 143 -23.74 28.66 31.48
N LYS A 144 -22.47 28.65 31.07
CA LYS A 144 -21.18 28.32 31.73
C LYS A 144 -21.17 27.73 33.15
N ALA A 145 -20.59 26.52 33.29
CA ALA A 145 -19.80 26.04 34.44
C ALA A 145 -19.06 24.74 34.05
N THR A 146 -17.75 24.77 33.79
CA THR A 146 -16.66 24.30 34.68
C THR A 146 -16.74 22.82 35.14
N ASN A 147 -15.78 22.05 34.62
CA ASN A 147 -14.77 21.27 35.37
C ASN A 147 -14.86 19.72 35.36
N LYS A 148 -13.66 19.15 35.23
CA LYS A 148 -13.16 17.82 35.66
C LYS A 148 -13.30 16.63 34.70
N SER A 149 -12.17 16.27 34.07
CA SER A 149 -11.69 14.88 34.01
C SER A 149 -11.45 14.37 35.44
N PRO A 150 -11.62 13.07 35.74
CA PRO A 150 -10.59 12.06 35.46
C PRO A 150 -11.23 10.69 35.06
N THR A 151 -10.58 9.61 34.65
CA THR A 151 -9.38 8.89 35.12
C THR A 151 -9.13 7.73 34.14
N LEU A 152 -7.86 7.32 34.02
CA LEU A 152 -7.45 6.06 33.39
C LEU A 152 -8.08 4.85 34.08
N SER A 153 -8.32 3.77 33.32
CA SER A 153 -8.45 2.42 33.85
C SER A 153 -7.73 1.44 32.93
N THR A 154 -6.60 0.97 33.46
CA THR A 154 -5.83 -0.19 33.01
C THR A 154 -6.57 -1.47 33.41
N SER A 155 -6.77 -2.40 32.47
CA SER A 155 -6.77 -3.86 32.69
C SER A 155 -6.68 -4.53 31.30
N SER A 156 -5.54 -5.13 30.97
CA SER A 156 -5.19 -6.54 31.21
C SER A 156 -6.02 -7.52 30.37
N SER A 157 -5.35 -8.01 29.31
CA SER A 157 -5.33 -9.42 28.89
C SER A 157 -6.64 -10.22 28.98
N ALA A 158 -7.28 -10.39 27.84
CA ALA A 158 -8.06 -11.58 27.54
C ALA A 158 -7.92 -11.91 26.05
N THR A 159 -7.32 -13.06 25.78
CA THR A 159 -7.43 -13.81 24.53
C THR A 159 -8.90 -13.91 24.15
N SER A 160 -9.34 -13.12 23.18
CA SER A 160 -10.66 -13.27 22.57
C SER A 160 -10.49 -14.03 21.26
N VAL A 161 -10.86 -15.29 21.33
CA VAL A 161 -11.05 -16.20 20.21
C VAL A 161 -12.12 -15.59 19.30
N ILE A 162 -11.75 -15.22 18.08
CA ILE A 162 -12.68 -14.77 17.04
C ILE A 162 -13.18 -16.03 16.30
N PRO A 163 -14.49 -16.36 16.30
CA PRO A 163 -15.03 -17.33 15.38
C PRO A 163 -15.47 -16.68 14.05
N ASP A 164 -15.18 -17.40 12.97
CA ASP A 164 -15.69 -17.33 11.60
C ASP A 164 -15.57 -16.01 10.80
N GLY A 165 -14.42 -15.88 10.13
CA GLY A 165 -14.30 -15.26 8.81
C GLY A 165 -13.82 -16.32 7.80
N PRO A 166 -14.01 -16.12 6.48
CA PRO A 166 -13.63 -17.12 5.47
C PRO A 166 -12.14 -17.47 5.61
N PRO A 167 -11.72 -18.72 5.32
CA PRO A 167 -10.43 -19.24 5.78
C PRO A 167 -9.31 -18.33 5.34
N ARG A 168 -8.52 -17.84 6.32
CA ARG A 168 -7.25 -17.17 6.05
C ARG A 168 -6.38 -18.16 5.26
N GLU A 169 -6.28 -17.95 3.95
CA GLU A 169 -5.36 -18.69 3.07
C GLU A 169 -3.98 -18.62 3.73
N THR A 170 -3.52 -19.75 4.25
CA THR A 170 -2.25 -19.85 4.96
C THR A 170 -1.12 -19.51 3.99
N ASP A 171 0.02 -19.03 4.50
CA ASP A 171 1.18 -18.73 3.66
C ASP A 171 1.63 -19.94 2.82
N GLU A 172 1.34 -21.16 3.28
CA GLU A 172 1.55 -22.41 2.53
C GLU A 172 0.58 -22.59 1.38
N GLU A 173 -0.72 -22.31 1.57
CA GLU A 173 -1.72 -22.39 0.49
C GLU A 173 -1.43 -21.36 -0.60
N ARG A 174 -1.03 -20.15 -0.21
CA ARG A 174 -0.64 -19.09 -1.15
C ARG A 174 0.60 -19.48 -1.97
N ARG A 175 1.55 -20.18 -1.35
CA ARG A 175 2.72 -20.75 -2.05
C ARG A 175 2.33 -21.88 -3.01
N GLN A 176 1.49 -22.81 -2.57
CA GLN A 176 1.02 -23.92 -3.41
C GLN A 176 0.19 -23.44 -4.60
N ARG A 177 -0.56 -22.34 -4.43
CA ARG A 177 -1.31 -21.70 -5.50
C ARG A 177 -0.39 -21.09 -6.55
N LEU A 178 0.63 -20.34 -6.12
CA LEU A 178 1.63 -19.76 -7.02
C LEU A 178 2.43 -20.85 -7.75
N GLU A 179 2.75 -21.95 -7.08
CA GLU A 179 3.45 -23.09 -7.69
C GLU A 179 2.59 -23.80 -8.74
N ARG A 180 1.29 -23.96 -8.48
CA ARG A 180 0.33 -24.49 -9.46
C ARG A 180 0.18 -23.56 -10.68
N GLU A 181 0.08 -22.26 -10.46
CA GLU A 181 -0.03 -21.27 -11.52
C GLU A 181 1.25 -21.21 -12.38
N LEU A 182 2.42 -21.36 -11.77
CA LEU A 182 3.70 -21.43 -12.48
C LEU A 182 3.80 -22.70 -13.34
N LEU A 183 3.36 -23.84 -12.81
CA LEU A 183 3.34 -25.11 -13.55
C LEU A 183 2.39 -25.06 -14.76
N GLU A 184 1.20 -24.47 -14.58
CA GLU A 184 0.24 -24.25 -15.66
C GLU A 184 0.79 -23.31 -16.74
N TRP A 185 1.54 -22.29 -16.33
CA TRP A 185 2.21 -21.37 -17.26
C TRP A 185 3.31 -22.06 -18.08
N GLU A 186 4.13 -22.91 -17.44
CA GLU A 186 5.16 -23.71 -18.13
C GLU A 186 4.55 -24.70 -19.13
N ASP A 187 3.47 -25.39 -18.75
CA ASP A 187 2.76 -26.31 -19.65
C ASP A 187 2.09 -25.58 -20.81
N ALA A 188 1.51 -24.40 -20.56
CA ALA A 188 0.99 -23.54 -21.62
C ALA A 188 2.11 -23.10 -22.58
N GLU A 189 3.29 -22.78 -22.08
CA GLU A 189 4.44 -22.40 -22.90
C GLU A 189 4.98 -23.58 -23.72
N LYS A 190 5.09 -24.78 -23.15
CA LYS A 190 5.44 -26.02 -23.86
C LYS A 190 4.43 -26.36 -24.95
N ARG A 191 3.13 -26.19 -24.70
CA ARG A 191 2.08 -26.39 -25.71
C ARG A 191 2.16 -25.35 -26.84
N ARG A 192 2.53 -24.10 -26.53
CA ARG A 192 2.77 -23.05 -27.54
C ARG A 192 4.00 -23.36 -28.39
N LYS A 193 5.11 -23.78 -27.79
CA LYS A 193 6.33 -24.21 -28.50
C LYS A 193 6.10 -25.47 -29.35
N GLY A 194 5.35 -26.44 -28.84
CA GLY A 194 4.96 -27.64 -29.59
C GLY A 194 4.05 -27.35 -30.80
N LYS A 195 3.07 -26.43 -30.65
CA LYS A 195 2.24 -25.96 -31.78
C LYS A 195 3.04 -25.15 -32.82
N ALA A 196 4.07 -24.44 -32.40
CA ALA A 196 4.97 -23.74 -33.32
C ALA A 196 5.81 -24.73 -34.15
N ALA A 197 6.32 -25.80 -33.52
CA ALA A 197 7.07 -26.87 -34.20
C ALA A 197 6.22 -27.71 -35.17
N SER A 198 4.93 -27.94 -34.88
CA SER A 198 4.04 -28.66 -35.81
C SER A 198 3.62 -27.81 -37.02
N LYS A 199 3.47 -26.48 -36.84
CA LYS A 199 3.18 -25.54 -37.94
C LYS A 199 4.34 -25.40 -38.93
N THR A 200 5.59 -25.48 -38.48
CA THR A 200 6.77 -25.44 -39.37
C THR A 200 6.94 -26.74 -40.15
N ALA A 201 6.67 -27.89 -39.54
CA ALA A 201 6.68 -29.20 -40.23
C ALA A 201 5.58 -29.31 -41.31
N ALA A 202 4.36 -28.81 -41.05
CA ALA A 202 3.26 -28.83 -42.02
C ALA A 202 3.50 -27.91 -43.24
N LYS A 203 4.30 -26.84 -43.10
CA LYS A 203 4.65 -25.92 -44.19
C LYS A 203 5.71 -26.50 -45.13
N ALA A 204 6.59 -27.37 -44.64
CA ALA A 204 7.59 -28.07 -45.45
C ALA A 204 7.00 -29.17 -46.35
N GLY A 205 5.88 -29.79 -45.95
CA GLY A 205 5.24 -30.87 -46.72
C GLY A 205 4.40 -30.43 -47.94
N LYS A 206 4.08 -29.13 -48.09
CA LYS A 206 3.13 -28.63 -49.12
C LYS A 206 3.80 -27.98 -50.34
N GLY A 207 5.14 -28.02 -50.45
CA GLY A 207 5.90 -27.42 -51.56
C GLY A 207 6.26 -28.34 -52.73
N GLY A 208 5.95 -29.65 -52.66
CA GLY A 208 6.46 -30.66 -53.59
C GLY A 208 5.41 -31.32 -54.48
N LYS A 209 4.63 -30.59 -55.29
CA LYS A 209 3.87 -31.20 -56.40
C LYS A 209 3.36 -30.15 -57.40
N LYS A 210 4.18 -29.84 -58.40
CA LYS A 210 3.74 -29.50 -59.79
C LYS A 210 4.98 -29.30 -60.68
N LYS A 211 5.47 -30.40 -61.25
CA LYS A 211 6.26 -30.44 -62.49
C LYS A 211 5.59 -31.45 -63.41
N GLY A 212 5.44 -31.07 -64.68
CA GLY A 212 5.10 -31.96 -65.78
C GLY A 212 3.64 -31.93 -66.20
N LYS A 213 3.29 -31.07 -67.17
CA LYS A 213 3.22 -31.49 -68.56
C LYS A 213 3.24 -30.26 -69.47
#